data_AF-A0A354ZKE4-F1
#
_entry.id   AF-A0A354ZKE4-F1
#
_cell.length_a   1.000
_cell.length_b   1.000
_cell.length_c   1.000
_cell.angle_alpha   90.00
_cell.angle_beta   90.00
_cell.angle_gamma   90.00
#
_symmetry.space_group_name_H-M   'P 1'
#
loop_
_entity.id
_entity.type
_entity.pdbx_description
1 polymer ?
#
loop_
_entity_poly.entity_id
_entity_poly.type
_entity_poly.pdbx_seq_one_letter_code
_entity_poly.pdbx_strand_id
1 'polypeptide(L)'
;MGTRQIRENRSFAPMIVVLAVLVAAAGLTLRCGAEETGVQLVEYASYEGGRAYKTGDGAYWVLNLNGAWRAMGRQYGGLVGDELRRFLAEITDDIARRGMPVSSQQEFADSWTGTLSENLKELLGGIAETSGLNQDEVSRLDAGIVMLSTVALGGAPPSACSAIAAWDGYTPNGALVFGRNWDIDRQALLPYMKYLSVVVFNPDSGNAFANVHPLGDVYLETGMNELGLFIELNNGAYSDPGYMEERENTTSLLATALNESSTLEEASSYLVQTPADLAYIIQIADAEECV
;
A
#
# COMPACT_ATOMS: atom_id res chain seq x y z
N MET A 1 -73.25 -42.58 27.88
CA MET A 1 -74.47 -41.86 28.35
C MET A 1 -74.13 -40.39 28.46
N GLY A 2 -75.10 -39.49 28.20
CA GLY A 2 -74.91 -38.08 27.84
C GLY A 2 -74.09 -37.24 28.84
N THR A 3 -73.65 -36.02 28.52
CA THR A 3 -74.43 -34.91 27.94
C THR A 3 -73.53 -33.74 27.46
N ARG A 4 -73.99 -33.04 26.41
CA ARG A 4 -73.83 -31.61 26.00
C ARG A 4 -72.68 -30.78 26.61
N GLN A 5 -71.75 -30.20 25.83
CA GLN A 5 -71.84 -29.10 24.83
C GLN A 5 -72.17 -27.73 25.42
N ILE A 6 -71.19 -26.80 25.43
CA ILE A 6 -71.24 -25.37 25.00
C ILE A 6 -69.80 -25.00 24.57
N ARG A 7 -69.47 -24.85 23.27
CA ARG A 7 -69.38 -23.59 22.47
C ARG A 7 -68.40 -22.57 23.11
N GLU A 8 -67.41 -21.99 22.43
CA GLU A 8 -67.43 -21.40 21.08
C GLU A 8 -66.07 -21.47 20.34
N ASN A 9 -66.22 -21.36 19.02
CA ASN A 9 -65.27 -21.44 17.93
C ASN A 9 -64.47 -20.13 17.75
N ARG A 10 -63.16 -20.19 17.48
CA ARG A 10 -62.56 -19.89 16.15
C ARG A 10 -61.02 -19.73 16.17
N SER A 11 -60.38 -20.69 15.50
CA SER A 11 -59.32 -20.59 14.49
C SER A 11 -58.29 -19.44 14.60
N PHE A 12 -57.06 -19.79 14.98
CA PHE A 12 -55.84 -19.02 14.75
C PHE A 12 -54.97 -19.74 13.70
N ALA A 13 -54.62 -19.03 12.63
CA ALA A 13 -53.56 -19.37 11.67
C ALA A 13 -52.81 -18.07 11.31
N PRO A 14 -51.52 -18.15 10.90
CA PRO A 14 -50.49 -17.23 11.36
C PRO A 14 -50.27 -15.97 10.50
N MET A 15 -49.65 -14.99 11.15
CA MET A 15 -49.33 -13.62 10.75
C MET A 15 -48.32 -13.57 9.58
N ILE A 16 -48.76 -13.04 8.43
CA ILE A 16 -47.89 -12.46 7.39
C ILE A 16 -48.37 -11.02 7.22
N VAL A 17 -47.59 -10.04 7.70
CA VAL A 17 -47.88 -8.62 7.47
C VAL A 17 -46.98 -8.14 6.34
N VAL A 18 -47.60 -8.01 5.18
CA VAL A 18 -47.18 -7.17 4.05
C VAL A 18 -47.28 -5.72 4.52
N LEU A 19 -46.20 -4.93 4.34
CA LEU A 19 -46.32 -3.48 4.33
C LEU A 19 -45.59 -2.94 3.09
N ALA A 20 -46.39 -2.52 2.12
CA ALA A 20 -45.94 -1.71 1.02
C ALA A 20 -46.85 -0.49 0.89
N VAL A 21 -46.19 0.60 0.48
CA VAL A 21 -46.64 1.76 -0.29
C VAL A 21 -47.00 3.07 0.45
N LEU A 22 -46.31 4.11 -0.05
CA LEU A 22 -46.60 5.56 -0.12
C LEU A 22 -46.00 6.40 1.02
N VAL A 23 -45.13 7.38 0.77
CA VAL A 23 -45.36 8.52 -0.12
C VAL A 23 -44.06 9.04 -0.74
N ALA A 24 -44.18 9.45 -1.99
CA ALA A 24 -43.18 10.06 -2.83
C ALA A 24 -42.86 11.52 -2.44
N ALA A 25 -41.71 12.00 -2.94
CA ALA A 25 -41.42 13.39 -3.23
C ALA A 25 -41.22 14.33 -2.03
N ALA A 26 -40.08 14.16 -1.37
CA ALA A 26 -39.19 15.30 -1.19
C ALA A 26 -37.98 15.04 -2.08
N GLY A 27 -37.75 15.89 -3.07
CA GLY A 27 -36.54 15.87 -3.87
C GLY A 27 -35.33 16.20 -2.98
N LEU A 28 -34.84 15.21 -2.24
CA LEU A 28 -33.44 15.17 -1.91
C LEU A 28 -32.76 14.62 -3.15
N THR A 29 -32.21 15.52 -3.95
CA THR A 29 -30.94 15.19 -4.60
C THR A 29 -30.06 14.60 -3.51
N LEU A 30 -29.89 13.27 -3.51
CA LEU A 30 -28.70 12.67 -2.94
C LEU A 30 -27.55 13.29 -3.74
N ARG A 31 -27.09 14.45 -3.29
CA ARG A 31 -25.74 14.88 -3.56
C ARG A 31 -24.91 13.77 -2.93
N CYS A 32 -24.47 12.83 -3.76
CA CYS A 32 -23.21 12.13 -3.53
C CYS A 32 -22.10 13.19 -3.66
N GLY A 33 -22.13 14.17 -2.77
CA GLY A 33 -20.94 14.89 -2.41
C GLY A 33 -20.33 14.01 -1.36
N ALA A 34 -19.19 13.40 -1.65
CA ALA A 34 -18.22 13.22 -0.60
C ALA A 34 -18.13 14.58 0.10
N GLU A 35 -18.64 14.67 1.32
CA GLU A 35 -18.25 15.77 2.19
C GLU A 35 -16.73 15.62 2.24
N GLU A 36 -16.00 16.52 1.59
CA GLU A 36 -14.58 16.68 1.85
C GLU A 36 -14.49 17.04 3.33
N THR A 37 -14.49 16.04 4.20
CA THR A 37 -13.81 16.13 5.47
C THR A 37 -12.35 16.25 5.08
N GLY A 38 -11.95 17.46 4.67
CA GLY A 38 -10.64 17.73 4.11
C GLY A 38 -9.62 17.17 5.08
N VAL A 39 -8.86 16.18 4.62
CA VAL A 39 -7.79 15.58 5.41
C VAL A 39 -6.87 16.72 5.79
N GLN A 40 -6.87 17.10 7.07
CA GLN A 40 -6.00 18.18 7.53
C GLN A 40 -4.58 17.64 7.60
N LEU A 41 -3.67 18.21 6.82
CA LEU A 41 -2.25 17.94 6.92
C LEU A 41 -1.62 19.05 7.77
N VAL A 42 -0.92 18.64 8.82
CA VAL A 42 -0.14 19.54 9.69
C VAL A 42 1.31 19.44 9.26
N GLU A 43 1.86 20.55 8.77
CA GLU A 43 3.28 20.62 8.40
C GLU A 43 4.15 20.36 9.64
N TYR A 44 5.08 19.43 9.51
CA TYR A 44 5.97 18.98 10.57
C TYR A 44 7.37 19.55 10.39
N ALA A 45 7.90 19.50 9.16
CA ALA A 45 9.24 19.98 8.85
C ALA A 45 9.41 20.29 7.35
N SER A 46 10.43 21.08 7.05
CA SER A 46 10.93 21.30 5.69
C SER A 46 12.44 21.12 5.66
N TYR A 47 12.98 20.48 4.62
CA TYR A 47 14.41 20.29 4.45
C TYR A 47 14.73 20.27 2.96
N GLU A 48 15.65 21.14 2.53
CA GLU A 48 16.16 21.22 1.14
C GLU A 48 15.08 21.19 0.04
N GLY A 49 13.94 21.88 0.29
CA GLY A 49 12.81 21.95 -0.64
C GLY A 49 11.75 20.86 -0.45
N GLY A 50 12.09 19.75 0.22
CA GLY A 50 11.14 18.74 0.63
C GLY A 50 10.33 19.16 1.87
N ARG A 51 9.15 18.58 2.03
CA ARG A 51 8.25 18.85 3.17
C ARG A 51 7.72 17.56 3.78
N ALA A 52 7.60 17.54 5.10
CA ALA A 52 6.96 16.49 5.86
C ALA A 52 5.71 17.03 6.56
N TYR A 53 4.65 16.23 6.54
CA TYR A 53 3.40 16.50 7.21
C TYR A 53 2.98 15.28 8.02
N LYS A 54 2.03 15.50 8.93
CA LYS A 54 1.19 14.44 9.50
C LYS A 54 -0.28 14.70 9.22
N THR A 55 -1.08 13.63 9.20
CA THR A 55 -2.54 13.76 9.28
C THR A 55 -2.96 14.48 10.57
N GLY A 56 -4.15 15.08 10.58
CA GLY A 56 -4.61 15.91 11.71
C GLY A 56 -4.76 15.16 13.03
N ASP A 57 -4.93 13.84 12.98
CA ASP A 57 -4.91 12.93 14.13
C ASP A 57 -3.49 12.44 14.50
N GLY A 58 -2.48 12.82 13.71
CA GLY A 58 -1.08 12.45 13.88
C GLY A 58 -0.73 11.01 13.48
N ALA A 59 -1.68 10.29 12.86
CA ALA A 59 -1.56 8.86 12.59
C ALA A 59 -0.54 8.52 11.49
N TYR A 60 -0.56 9.27 10.37
CA TYR A 60 0.24 8.94 9.20
C TYR A 60 1.19 10.07 8.82
N TRP A 61 2.35 9.68 8.32
CA TRP A 61 3.30 10.59 7.69
C TRP A 61 2.92 10.86 6.23
N VAL A 62 3.09 12.10 5.79
CA VAL A 62 3.01 12.45 4.37
C VAL A 62 4.27 13.23 4.00
N LEU A 63 5.06 12.71 3.07
CA LEU A 63 6.26 13.39 2.56
C LEU A 63 6.01 13.88 1.14
N ASN A 64 6.52 15.07 0.83
CA ASN A 64 6.54 15.62 -0.52
C ASN A 64 7.98 15.99 -0.87
N LEU A 65 8.57 15.22 -1.79
CA LEU A 65 9.97 15.24 -2.17
C LEU A 65 10.12 15.69 -3.62
N ASN A 66 11.17 16.45 -3.94
CA ASN A 66 11.32 17.10 -5.24
C ASN A 66 12.77 17.03 -5.75
N GLY A 67 12.93 16.85 -7.07
CA GLY A 67 14.21 16.90 -7.78
C GLY A 67 14.78 15.53 -8.15
N ALA A 68 16.05 15.47 -8.54
CA ALA A 68 16.74 14.21 -8.82
C ALA A 68 16.63 13.21 -7.65
N TRP A 69 16.61 11.91 -7.95
CA TRP A 69 16.42 10.82 -6.97
C TRP A 69 17.32 10.93 -5.74
N ARG A 70 18.61 11.23 -5.93
CA ARG A 70 19.54 11.46 -4.83
C ARG A 70 19.12 12.62 -3.93
N ALA A 71 18.67 13.73 -4.51
CA ALA A 71 18.22 14.91 -3.77
C ALA A 71 16.92 14.64 -3.01
N MET A 72 15.96 13.92 -3.62
CA MET A 72 14.77 13.44 -2.92
C MET A 72 15.14 12.53 -1.74
N GLY A 73 16.16 11.68 -1.89
CA GLY A 73 16.66 10.84 -0.81
C GLY A 73 17.21 11.67 0.36
N ARG A 74 17.99 12.71 0.06
CA ARG A 74 18.50 13.65 1.07
C ARG A 74 17.37 14.39 1.78
N GLN A 75 16.32 14.77 1.06
CA GLN A 75 15.12 15.34 1.65
C GLN A 75 14.44 14.36 2.58
N TYR A 76 14.23 13.12 2.14
CA TYR A 76 13.62 12.05 2.93
C TYR A 76 14.40 11.85 4.24
N GLY A 77 15.71 11.58 4.16
CA GLY A 77 16.53 11.36 5.35
C GLY A 77 16.57 12.58 6.29
N GLY A 78 16.68 13.80 5.77
CA GLY A 78 16.71 15.01 6.56
C GLY A 78 15.38 15.36 7.24
N LEU A 79 14.25 15.00 6.63
CA LEU A 79 12.91 15.28 7.15
C LEU A 79 12.51 14.35 8.31
N VAL A 80 12.82 13.05 8.20
CA VAL A 80 12.32 12.00 9.10
C VAL A 80 13.40 11.07 9.66
N GLY A 81 14.67 11.46 9.61
CA GLY A 81 15.81 10.64 10.06
C GLY A 81 15.69 10.08 11.48
N ASP A 82 15.08 10.81 12.41
CA ASP A 82 14.80 10.31 13.77
C ASP A 82 13.85 9.11 13.78
N GLU A 83 12.80 9.14 12.95
CA GLU A 83 11.85 8.04 12.81
C GLU A 83 12.47 6.86 12.07
N LEU A 84 13.27 7.11 11.03
CA LEU A 84 14.00 6.05 10.31
C LEU A 84 14.94 5.28 11.24
N ARG A 85 15.72 6.00 12.06
CA ARG A 85 16.61 5.38 13.07
C ARG A 85 15.84 4.57 14.10
N ARG A 86 14.69 5.09 14.57
CA ARG A 86 13.84 4.39 15.53
C ARG A 86 13.25 3.13 14.92
N PHE A 87 12.74 3.22 13.69
CA PHE A 87 12.15 2.09 12.99
C PHE A 87 13.18 0.99 12.76
N LEU A 88 14.36 1.32 12.22
CA LEU A 88 15.44 0.36 12.02
C LEU A 88 15.80 -0.38 13.32
N ALA A 89 16.02 0.36 14.41
CA ALA A 89 16.37 -0.25 15.70
C ALA A 89 15.28 -1.22 16.19
N GLU A 90 14.00 -0.82 16.13
CA GLU A 90 12.88 -1.65 16.55
C GLU A 90 12.73 -2.91 15.70
N ILE A 91 12.80 -2.79 14.36
CA ILE A 91 12.56 -3.92 13.45
C ILE A 91 13.75 -4.89 13.40
N THR A 92 14.99 -4.39 13.39
CA THR A 92 16.19 -5.24 13.43
C THR A 92 16.22 -6.11 14.68
N ASP A 93 15.90 -5.54 15.85
CA ASP A 93 15.86 -6.27 17.12
C ASP A 93 14.73 -7.32 17.16
N ASP A 94 13.58 -7.03 16.55
CA ASP A 94 12.48 -8.01 16.46
C ASP A 94 12.82 -9.16 15.51
N ILE A 95 13.33 -8.85 14.31
CA ILE A 95 13.78 -9.87 13.34
C ILE A 95 14.86 -10.77 13.96
N ALA A 96 15.81 -10.19 14.70
CA ALA A 96 16.84 -10.94 15.42
C ALA A 96 16.24 -11.88 16.48
N ARG A 97 15.27 -11.40 17.28
CA ARG A 97 14.58 -12.23 18.28
C ARG A 97 13.76 -13.37 17.66
N ARG A 98 13.33 -13.21 16.41
CA ARG A 98 12.61 -14.23 15.62
C ARG A 98 13.54 -15.22 14.92
N GLY A 99 14.85 -15.06 15.04
CA GLY A 99 15.83 -16.07 14.61
C GLY A 99 16.67 -15.70 13.39
N MET A 100 16.60 -14.46 12.89
CA MET A 100 17.47 -13.98 11.81
C MET A 100 18.49 -12.96 12.35
N PRO A 101 19.75 -13.37 12.62
CA PRO A 101 20.76 -12.50 13.19
C PRO A 101 21.13 -11.35 12.23
N VAL A 102 21.65 -10.24 12.77
CA VAL A 102 21.95 -9.02 12.01
C VAL A 102 22.86 -9.26 10.80
N SER A 103 23.80 -10.22 10.87
CA SER A 103 24.64 -10.58 9.72
C SER A 103 23.81 -11.15 8.55
N SER A 104 22.84 -12.03 8.84
CA SER A 104 21.94 -12.58 7.83
C SER A 104 20.93 -11.54 7.35
N GLN A 105 20.52 -10.61 8.21
CA GLN A 105 19.73 -9.45 7.78
C GLN A 105 20.51 -8.59 6.78
N GLN A 106 21.82 -8.39 7.01
CA GLN A 106 22.66 -7.65 6.07
C GLN A 106 22.81 -8.37 4.73
N GLU A 107 23.10 -9.67 4.74
CA GLU A 107 23.21 -10.46 3.51
C GLU A 107 21.91 -10.39 2.68
N PHE A 108 20.76 -10.46 3.35
CA PHE A 108 19.46 -10.28 2.71
C PHE A 108 19.30 -8.87 2.12
N ALA A 109 19.61 -7.84 2.91
CA ALA A 109 19.51 -6.44 2.50
C ALA A 109 20.42 -6.08 1.32
N ASP A 110 21.61 -6.67 1.25
CA ASP A 110 22.55 -6.50 0.14
C ASP A 110 21.99 -7.11 -1.15
N SER A 111 21.45 -8.33 -1.06
CA SER A 111 20.78 -9.01 -2.17
C SER A 111 19.57 -8.21 -2.65
N TRP A 112 18.72 -7.78 -1.72
CA TRP A 112 17.53 -6.95 -1.99
C TRP A 112 17.90 -5.66 -2.71
N THR A 113 18.80 -4.85 -2.12
CA THR A 113 19.25 -3.57 -2.69
C THR A 113 19.90 -3.76 -4.05
N GLY A 114 20.65 -4.86 -4.25
CA GLY A 114 21.29 -5.19 -5.52
C GLY A 114 20.32 -5.33 -6.69
N THR A 115 19.10 -5.79 -6.40
CA THR A 115 18.02 -6.02 -7.39
C THR A 115 17.10 -4.81 -7.63
N LEU A 116 17.34 -3.66 -6.97
CA LEU A 116 16.58 -2.44 -7.20
C LEU A 116 17.07 -1.68 -8.44
N SER A 117 16.23 -0.81 -8.99
CA SER A 117 16.61 0.15 -10.03
C SER A 117 17.64 1.15 -9.52
N GLU A 118 18.42 1.72 -10.44
CA GLU A 118 19.41 2.75 -10.10
C GLU A 118 18.77 4.00 -9.46
N ASN A 119 17.55 4.35 -9.88
CA ASN A 119 16.79 5.45 -9.30
C ASN A 119 16.49 5.22 -7.81
N LEU A 120 16.05 4.02 -7.43
CA LEU A 120 15.81 3.68 -6.03
C LEU A 120 17.13 3.57 -5.23
N LYS A 121 18.22 3.06 -5.83
CA LYS A 121 19.54 3.05 -5.19
C LYS A 121 20.06 4.47 -4.90
N GLU A 122 19.89 5.39 -5.83
CA GLU A 122 20.24 6.81 -5.64
C GLU A 122 19.41 7.43 -4.51
N LEU A 123 18.10 7.13 -4.46
CA LEU A 123 17.21 7.54 -3.38
C LEU A 123 17.69 7.02 -2.01
N LEU A 124 17.96 5.71 -1.89
CA LEU A 124 18.44 5.08 -0.65
C LEU A 124 19.74 5.70 -0.17
N GLY A 125 20.72 5.87 -1.05
CA GLY A 125 21.95 6.49 -0.59
C GLY A 125 21.76 7.98 -0.24
N GLY A 126 20.81 8.70 -0.86
CA GLY A 126 20.46 10.06 -0.44
C GLY A 126 19.89 10.09 0.98
N ILE A 127 19.07 9.09 1.33
CA ILE A 127 18.58 8.90 2.71
C ILE A 127 19.77 8.72 3.65
N ALA A 128 20.76 7.91 3.30
CA ALA A 128 21.94 7.67 4.13
C ALA A 128 22.75 8.95 4.40
N GLU A 129 22.81 9.91 3.47
CA GLU A 129 23.57 11.15 3.67
C GLU A 129 23.05 12.05 4.79
N THR A 130 21.76 11.94 5.12
CA THR A 130 21.05 12.96 5.93
C THR A 130 20.23 12.38 7.09
N SER A 131 19.84 11.11 7.01
CA SER A 131 19.12 10.41 8.08
C SER A 131 19.98 10.07 9.30
N GLY A 132 21.31 10.13 9.15
CA GLY A 132 22.28 9.64 10.12
C GLY A 132 22.33 8.11 10.24
N LEU A 133 21.72 7.40 9.31
CA LEU A 133 21.97 5.98 9.04
C LEU A 133 23.08 5.86 7.98
N ASN A 134 23.93 4.85 8.09
CA ASN A 134 24.86 4.49 7.01
C ASN A 134 24.14 3.69 5.90
N GLN A 135 24.84 3.39 4.81
CA GLN A 135 24.27 2.69 3.66
C GLN A 135 23.69 1.32 4.03
N ASP A 136 24.44 0.51 4.78
CA ASP A 136 24.02 -0.82 5.21
C ASP A 136 22.77 -0.76 6.08
N GLU A 137 22.70 0.24 6.96
CA GLU A 137 21.54 0.52 7.81
C GLU A 137 20.30 0.91 7.01
N VAL A 138 20.45 1.74 5.97
CA VAL A 138 19.34 2.09 5.07
C VAL A 138 18.87 0.89 4.27
N SER A 139 19.78 0.07 3.74
CA SER A 139 19.43 -1.16 3.03
C SER A 139 18.69 -2.16 3.93
N ARG A 140 19.11 -2.32 5.20
CA ARG A 140 18.37 -3.17 6.15
C ARG A 140 17.01 -2.61 6.52
N LEU A 141 16.88 -1.28 6.57
CA LEU A 141 15.60 -0.63 6.81
C LEU A 141 14.64 -0.93 5.66
N ASP A 142 15.05 -0.66 4.42
CA ASP A 142 14.25 -0.89 3.21
C ASP A 142 13.82 -2.35 3.05
N ALA A 143 14.69 -3.31 3.37
CA ALA A 143 14.34 -4.74 3.35
C ALA A 143 13.58 -5.22 4.60
N GLY A 144 13.37 -4.34 5.59
CA GLY A 144 12.97 -4.70 6.95
C GLY A 144 11.62 -5.40 7.02
N ILE A 145 10.59 -4.83 6.38
CA ILE A 145 9.25 -5.42 6.36
C ILE A 145 9.24 -6.78 5.66
N VAL A 146 9.98 -6.92 4.56
CA VAL A 146 10.11 -8.20 3.85
C VAL A 146 10.75 -9.26 4.74
N MET A 147 11.88 -8.93 5.40
CA MET A 147 12.55 -9.84 6.33
C MET A 147 11.66 -10.22 7.52
N LEU A 148 10.95 -9.25 8.10
CA LEU A 148 9.98 -9.48 9.18
C LEU A 148 8.90 -10.47 8.74
N SER A 149 8.39 -10.31 7.52
CA SER A 149 7.39 -11.19 6.93
C SER A 149 7.90 -12.63 6.80
N THR A 150 9.14 -12.80 6.30
CA THR A 150 9.79 -14.11 6.19
C THR A 150 9.89 -14.81 7.55
N VAL A 151 10.40 -14.12 8.58
CA VAL A 151 10.57 -14.75 9.90
C VAL A 151 9.25 -14.95 10.64
N ALA A 152 8.26 -14.07 10.45
CA ALA A 152 6.95 -14.18 11.07
C ALA A 152 6.13 -15.34 10.50
N LEU A 153 6.25 -15.60 9.20
CA LEU A 153 5.53 -16.67 8.50
C LEU A 153 6.33 -17.98 8.42
N GLY A 154 7.50 -18.05 9.06
CA GLY A 154 8.34 -19.25 9.04
C GLY A 154 8.82 -19.63 7.63
N GLY A 155 9.03 -18.63 6.77
CA GLY A 155 9.43 -18.80 5.37
C GLY A 155 8.27 -19.07 4.39
N ALA A 156 7.03 -19.18 4.87
CA ALA A 156 5.89 -19.27 3.97
C ALA A 156 5.62 -17.92 3.26
N PRO A 157 5.22 -17.91 1.98
CA PRO A 157 4.84 -16.66 1.31
C PRO A 157 3.62 -16.00 1.99
N PRO A 158 3.54 -14.65 2.01
CA PRO A 158 2.31 -13.96 2.40
C PRO A 158 1.14 -14.37 1.50
N SER A 159 -0.06 -14.54 2.06
CA SER A 159 -1.26 -14.99 1.32
C SER A 159 -2.53 -14.20 1.65
N ALA A 160 -2.41 -13.07 2.33
CA ALA A 160 -3.55 -12.36 2.90
C ALA A 160 -3.96 -11.09 2.13
N CYS A 161 -3.08 -10.51 1.29
CA CYS A 161 -3.43 -9.33 0.51
C CYS A 161 -4.64 -9.57 -0.39
N SER A 162 -5.46 -8.53 -0.56
CA SER A 162 -6.65 -8.58 -1.39
C SER A 162 -6.91 -7.23 -2.03
N ALA A 163 -7.44 -7.24 -3.25
CA ALA A 163 -7.82 -6.06 -3.99
C ALA A 163 -9.13 -6.30 -4.76
N ILE A 164 -9.87 -5.22 -4.98
CA ILE A 164 -11.12 -5.23 -5.74
C ILE A 164 -11.29 -3.91 -6.48
N ALA A 165 -11.69 -4.02 -7.75
CA ALA A 165 -12.09 -2.90 -8.57
C ALA A 165 -13.54 -3.09 -9.05
N ALA A 166 -14.31 -2.01 -9.10
CA ALA A 166 -15.62 -1.95 -9.71
C ALA A 166 -15.75 -0.66 -10.52
N TRP A 167 -16.27 -0.75 -11.75
CA TRP A 167 -16.42 0.38 -12.68
C TRP A 167 -17.59 0.15 -13.63
N ASP A 168 -17.83 1.08 -14.56
CA ASP A 168 -18.90 1.00 -15.58
C ASP A 168 -20.28 0.67 -14.98
N GLY A 169 -21.01 -0.32 -15.49
CA GLY A 169 -22.34 -0.69 -15.02
C GLY A 169 -22.40 -1.18 -13.56
N TYR A 170 -21.25 -1.36 -12.91
CA TYR A 170 -21.14 -1.79 -11.51
C TYR A 170 -21.03 -0.62 -10.52
N THR A 171 -20.92 0.63 -10.98
CA THR A 171 -20.93 1.83 -10.11
C THR A 171 -21.97 2.86 -10.57
N PRO A 172 -22.52 3.73 -9.68
CA PRO A 172 -23.66 4.59 -10.02
C PRO A 172 -23.44 5.59 -11.19
N ASN A 173 -22.18 5.94 -11.47
CA ASN A 173 -21.79 6.90 -12.50
C ASN A 173 -20.76 6.34 -13.48
N GLY A 174 -20.49 5.03 -13.45
CA GLY A 174 -19.46 4.40 -14.27
C GLY A 174 -18.02 4.65 -13.80
N ALA A 175 -17.81 5.48 -12.76
CA ALA A 175 -16.48 5.77 -12.25
C ALA A 175 -15.85 4.52 -11.63
N LEU A 176 -14.55 4.38 -11.80
CA LEU A 176 -13.79 3.33 -11.15
C LEU A 176 -13.68 3.59 -9.65
N VAL A 177 -13.92 2.54 -8.87
CA VAL A 177 -13.64 2.46 -7.43
C VAL A 177 -12.71 1.28 -7.20
N PHE A 178 -11.55 1.56 -6.61
CA PHE A 178 -10.56 0.56 -6.25
C PHE A 178 -10.39 0.52 -4.73
N GLY A 179 -10.31 -0.67 -4.16
CA GLY A 179 -9.95 -0.88 -2.76
C GLY A 179 -8.98 -2.04 -2.61
N ARG A 180 -8.02 -1.92 -1.69
CA ARG A 180 -7.09 -3.00 -1.36
C ARG A 180 -6.71 -3.04 0.10
N ASN A 181 -6.44 -4.24 0.59
CA ASN A 181 -5.84 -4.48 1.90
C ASN A 181 -4.45 -5.07 1.73
N TRP A 182 -3.49 -4.49 2.45
CA TRP A 182 -2.12 -4.97 2.53
C TRP A 182 -1.93 -5.76 3.84
N ASP A 183 -1.94 -7.09 3.72
CA ASP A 183 -1.97 -8.00 4.87
C ASP A 183 -0.85 -9.07 4.75
N ILE A 184 -0.10 -9.27 5.83
CA ILE A 184 0.94 -10.31 5.94
C ILE A 184 0.66 -11.18 7.18
N ASP A 185 1.22 -10.78 8.32
CA ASP A 185 0.89 -11.32 9.64
C ASP A 185 0.52 -10.14 10.54
N ARG A 186 -0.75 -10.09 10.95
CA ARG A 186 -1.28 -8.95 11.71
C ARG A 186 -0.52 -8.73 13.02
N GLN A 187 -0.16 -9.80 13.73
CA GLN A 187 0.48 -9.69 15.03
C GLN A 187 1.92 -9.15 14.91
N ALA A 188 2.65 -9.58 13.88
CA ALA A 188 4.00 -9.11 13.60
C ALA A 188 4.01 -7.68 13.04
N LEU A 189 3.08 -7.32 12.16
CA LEU A 189 3.09 -6.01 11.50
C LEU A 189 2.54 -4.86 12.36
N LEU A 190 1.56 -5.12 13.24
CA LEU A 190 0.86 -4.08 13.99
C LEU A 190 1.78 -3.05 14.69
N PRO A 191 2.91 -3.43 15.33
CA PRO A 191 3.81 -2.47 15.98
C PRO A 191 4.43 -1.45 15.02
N TYR A 192 4.54 -1.79 13.73
CA TYR A 192 5.22 -0.98 12.71
C TYR A 192 4.26 -0.13 11.89
N MET A 193 2.94 -0.33 12.02
CA MET A 193 1.94 0.47 11.30
C MET A 193 1.94 1.94 11.69
N LYS A 194 2.57 2.29 12.82
CA LYS A 194 2.85 3.68 13.22
C LYS A 194 3.84 4.40 12.28
N TYR A 195 4.61 3.66 11.48
CA TYR A 195 5.52 4.20 10.47
C TYR A 195 4.88 4.28 9.08
N LEU A 196 3.61 3.84 8.92
CA LEU A 196 2.92 3.90 7.64
C LEU A 196 2.86 5.34 7.13
N SER A 197 3.17 5.50 5.85
CA SER A 197 3.33 6.81 5.24
C SER A 197 2.80 6.86 3.81
N VAL A 198 2.58 8.07 3.33
CA VAL A 198 2.46 8.38 1.91
C VAL A 198 3.65 9.24 1.52
N VAL A 199 4.49 8.74 0.62
CA VAL A 199 5.65 9.50 0.11
C VAL A 199 5.39 9.87 -1.33
N VAL A 200 5.30 11.17 -1.60
CA VAL A 200 5.13 11.74 -2.94
C VAL A 200 6.49 12.13 -3.49
N PHE A 201 6.88 11.50 -4.59
CA PHE A 201 8.11 11.74 -5.32
C PHE A 201 7.80 12.61 -6.55
N ASN A 202 8.49 13.75 -6.68
CA ASN A 202 8.42 14.63 -7.85
C ASN A 202 9.80 14.67 -8.51
N PRO A 203 10.17 13.63 -9.28
CA PRO A 203 11.47 13.56 -9.93
C PRO A 203 11.62 14.62 -11.03
N ASP A 204 12.87 14.99 -11.36
CA ASP A 204 13.16 15.92 -12.46
C ASP A 204 12.77 15.37 -13.85
N SER A 205 12.54 14.06 -13.96
CA SER A 205 12.15 13.35 -15.19
C SER A 205 11.14 12.25 -14.88
N GLY A 206 10.23 12.01 -15.83
CA GLY A 206 9.10 11.11 -15.67
C GLY A 206 7.96 11.75 -14.87
N ASN A 207 6.96 10.94 -14.55
CA ASN A 207 5.77 11.32 -13.81
C ASN A 207 6.04 11.32 -12.30
N ALA A 208 5.46 12.30 -11.60
CA ALA A 208 5.39 12.27 -10.15
C ALA A 208 4.48 11.14 -9.67
N PHE A 209 4.81 10.51 -8.55
CA PHE A 209 4.02 9.42 -7.99
C PHE A 209 4.07 9.35 -6.47
N ALA A 210 3.04 8.75 -5.89
CA ALA A 210 2.90 8.49 -4.47
C ALA A 210 3.06 6.99 -4.18
N ASN A 211 3.87 6.67 -3.17
CA ASN A 211 4.02 5.33 -2.61
C ASN A 211 3.34 5.28 -1.23
N VAL A 212 2.59 4.21 -0.94
CA VAL A 212 1.98 3.96 0.37
C VAL A 212 2.68 2.79 1.03
N HIS A 213 3.60 3.09 1.94
CA HIS A 213 4.41 2.08 2.65
C HIS A 213 4.95 2.65 3.98
N PRO A 214 5.39 1.81 4.94
CA PRO A 214 6.21 2.28 6.05
C PRO A 214 7.41 3.14 5.62
N LEU A 215 7.75 4.14 6.43
CA LEU A 215 8.91 5.00 6.18
C LEU A 215 10.20 4.17 6.03
N GLY A 216 11.05 4.55 5.08
CA GLY A 216 12.32 3.87 4.79
C GLY A 216 12.23 2.80 3.72
N ASP A 217 11.05 2.23 3.49
CA ASP A 217 10.79 1.27 2.44
C ASP A 217 10.44 2.03 1.15
N VAL A 218 11.28 1.90 0.12
CA VAL A 218 11.15 2.68 -1.12
C VAL A 218 10.59 1.89 -2.29
N TYR A 219 10.54 0.57 -2.16
CA TYR A 219 9.89 -0.30 -3.12
C TYR A 219 8.36 -0.12 -3.13
N LEU A 220 7.71 -0.52 -4.22
CA LEU A 220 6.28 -0.24 -4.43
C LEU A 220 5.43 -1.51 -4.46
N GLU A 221 4.40 -1.53 -3.63
CA GLU A 221 3.31 -2.52 -3.68
C GLU A 221 1.92 -1.86 -3.81
N THR A 222 1.84 -0.55 -3.54
CA THR A 222 0.61 0.24 -3.68
C THR A 222 0.99 1.69 -3.96
N GLY A 223 0.59 2.21 -5.11
CA GLY A 223 0.88 3.60 -5.46
C GLY A 223 0.05 4.14 -6.61
N MET A 224 0.17 5.45 -6.81
CA MET A 224 -0.53 6.17 -7.88
C MET A 224 0.34 7.29 -8.42
N ASN A 225 0.33 7.53 -9.73
CA ASN A 225 1.01 8.67 -10.34
C ASN A 225 0.09 9.89 -10.54
N GLU A 226 0.68 11.03 -10.88
CA GLU A 226 -0.04 12.31 -11.05
C GLU A 226 -1.07 12.32 -12.19
N LEU A 227 -1.02 11.31 -13.08
CA LEU A 227 -1.94 11.13 -14.19
C LEU A 227 -3.15 10.25 -13.82
N GLY A 228 -3.19 9.75 -12.59
CA GLY A 228 -4.28 8.91 -12.08
C GLY A 228 -4.09 7.41 -12.34
N LEU A 229 -2.91 6.99 -12.82
CA LEU A 229 -2.56 5.58 -12.93
C LEU A 229 -2.28 5.01 -11.53
N PHE A 230 -3.02 3.99 -11.14
CA PHE A 230 -2.88 3.26 -9.90
C PHE A 230 -2.32 1.86 -10.14
N ILE A 231 -1.42 1.41 -9.28
CA ILE A 231 -0.85 0.06 -9.32
C ILE A 231 -0.89 -0.55 -7.91
N GLU A 232 -1.29 -1.82 -7.82
CA GLU A 232 -1.16 -2.62 -6.61
C GLU A 232 -0.62 -4.02 -6.90
N LEU A 233 0.00 -4.64 -5.88
CA LEU A 233 0.63 -5.95 -5.97
C LEU A 233 0.17 -6.89 -4.86
N ASN A 234 -0.22 -8.10 -5.25
CA ASN A 234 -0.48 -9.23 -4.38
C ASN A 234 0.55 -10.35 -4.65
N ASN A 235 0.94 -11.06 -3.59
CA ASN A 235 1.85 -12.20 -3.70
C ASN A 235 1.22 -13.34 -4.53
N GLY A 236 1.97 -13.87 -5.50
CA GLY A 236 1.55 -14.98 -6.36
C GLY A 236 2.36 -16.26 -6.17
N ALA A 237 3.25 -16.33 -5.18
CA ALA A 237 4.24 -17.41 -5.03
C ALA A 237 3.62 -18.79 -4.73
N TYR A 238 2.35 -18.85 -4.32
CA TYR A 238 1.61 -20.11 -4.22
C TYR A 238 1.20 -20.69 -5.59
N SER A 239 1.13 -19.86 -6.63
CA SER A 239 0.87 -20.30 -8.01
C SER A 239 2.14 -20.82 -8.68
N ASP A 240 3.27 -20.15 -8.44
CA ASP A 240 4.61 -20.59 -8.84
C ASP A 240 5.64 -20.11 -7.79
N PRO A 241 6.27 -21.03 -7.04
CA PRO A 241 7.24 -20.66 -6.01
C PRO A 241 8.64 -20.36 -6.57
N GLY A 242 8.84 -20.39 -7.89
CA GLY A 242 10.12 -20.09 -8.53
C GLY A 242 10.55 -18.65 -8.30
N TYR A 243 11.80 -18.47 -7.88
CA TYR A 243 12.46 -17.17 -7.72
C TYR A 243 13.67 -17.08 -8.64
N MET A 244 13.84 -15.93 -9.30
CA MET A 244 14.90 -15.67 -10.29
C MET A 244 15.80 -14.54 -9.80
N GLU A 245 16.89 -14.90 -9.12
CA GLU A 245 17.84 -13.98 -8.45
C GLU A 245 18.43 -12.93 -9.40
N GLU A 246 18.57 -13.25 -10.69
CA GLU A 246 19.18 -12.35 -11.68
C GLU A 246 18.26 -11.25 -12.22
N ARG A 247 16.97 -11.27 -11.85
CA ARG A 247 15.97 -10.31 -12.33
C ARG A 247 15.84 -9.13 -11.38
N GLU A 248 15.48 -7.98 -11.95
CA GLU A 248 15.10 -6.83 -11.13
C GLU A 248 13.88 -7.20 -10.28
N ASN A 249 13.86 -6.71 -9.05
CA ASN A 249 12.75 -6.92 -8.14
C ASN A 249 11.48 -6.30 -8.72
N THR A 250 10.39 -7.07 -8.80
CA THR A 250 9.14 -6.57 -9.39
C THR A 250 8.60 -5.34 -8.65
N THR A 251 8.77 -5.24 -7.32
CA THR A 251 8.36 -4.05 -6.56
C THR A 251 9.18 -2.79 -6.92
N SER A 252 10.41 -2.95 -7.44
CA SER A 252 11.18 -1.87 -8.07
C SER A 252 10.63 -1.51 -9.45
N LEU A 253 10.30 -2.53 -10.25
CA LEU A 253 9.69 -2.34 -11.58
C LEU A 253 8.36 -1.57 -11.49
N LEU A 254 7.57 -1.77 -10.44
CA LEU A 254 6.32 -1.03 -10.26
C LEU A 254 6.54 0.48 -10.01
N ALA A 255 7.60 0.83 -9.27
CA ALA A 255 7.98 2.24 -9.10
C ALA A 255 8.40 2.85 -10.45
N THR A 256 9.18 2.12 -11.25
CA THR A 256 9.54 2.50 -12.62
C THR A 256 8.30 2.65 -13.51
N ALA A 257 7.34 1.72 -13.41
CA ALA A 257 6.11 1.77 -14.19
C ALA A 257 5.30 3.05 -13.89
N LEU A 258 5.14 3.42 -12.61
CA LEU A 258 4.45 4.66 -12.23
C LEU A 258 5.19 5.92 -12.69
N ASN A 259 6.52 5.91 -12.67
CA ASN A 259 7.35 7.05 -13.08
C ASN A 259 7.43 7.20 -14.61
N GLU A 260 7.47 6.11 -15.37
CA GLU A 260 7.74 6.16 -16.82
C GLU A 260 6.49 5.96 -17.69
N SER A 261 5.40 5.40 -17.15
CA SER A 261 4.15 5.16 -17.89
C SER A 261 3.10 6.23 -17.60
N SER A 262 2.44 6.69 -18.65
CA SER A 262 1.40 7.72 -18.59
C SER A 262 0.00 7.16 -18.73
N THR A 263 -0.14 5.94 -19.24
CA THR A 263 -1.44 5.25 -19.39
C THR A 263 -1.41 3.83 -18.83
N LEU A 264 -2.61 3.28 -18.61
CA LEU A 264 -2.80 1.89 -18.20
C LEU A 264 -2.15 0.92 -19.19
N GLU A 265 -2.28 1.15 -20.49
CA GLU A 265 -1.72 0.28 -21.53
C GLU A 265 -0.19 0.35 -21.57
N GLU A 266 0.41 1.53 -21.36
CA GLU A 266 1.86 1.68 -21.29
C GLU A 266 2.42 0.88 -20.11
N ALA A 267 1.82 1.04 -18.93
CA ALA A 267 2.24 0.32 -17.72
C ALA A 267 2.03 -1.19 -17.84
N SER A 268 0.85 -1.61 -18.32
CA SER A 268 0.53 -3.03 -18.56
C SER A 268 1.49 -3.65 -19.58
N SER A 269 1.74 -2.96 -20.70
CA SER A 269 2.66 -3.42 -21.73
C SER A 269 4.09 -3.53 -21.21
N TYR A 270 4.55 -2.56 -20.41
CA TYR A 270 5.88 -2.60 -19.79
C TYR A 270 6.02 -3.80 -18.86
N LEU A 271 5.06 -4.03 -17.96
CA LEU A 271 5.10 -5.11 -16.98
C LEU A 271 4.97 -6.49 -17.63
N VAL A 272 4.12 -6.65 -18.64
CA VAL A 272 3.99 -7.93 -19.38
C VAL A 272 5.27 -8.27 -20.18
N GLN A 273 5.97 -7.27 -20.70
CA GLN A 273 7.21 -7.48 -21.45
C GLN A 273 8.44 -7.65 -20.56
N THR A 274 8.35 -7.29 -19.28
CA THR A 274 9.45 -7.37 -18.33
C THR A 274 9.36 -8.66 -17.51
N PRO A 275 10.34 -9.55 -17.58
CA PRO A 275 10.31 -10.79 -16.80
C PRO A 275 10.32 -10.53 -15.29
N ALA A 276 9.31 -11.02 -14.57
CA ALA A 276 9.22 -10.90 -13.11
C ALA A 276 10.23 -11.82 -12.39
N ASP A 277 10.73 -11.39 -11.23
CA ASP A 277 11.61 -12.16 -10.34
C ASP A 277 10.90 -13.28 -9.57
N LEU A 278 9.60 -13.12 -9.33
CA LEU A 278 8.72 -14.06 -8.65
C LEU A 278 7.32 -14.02 -9.30
N ALA A 279 6.44 -14.96 -8.98
CA ALA A 279 5.03 -14.85 -9.31
C ALA A 279 4.31 -13.79 -8.47
N TYR A 280 3.57 -12.91 -9.16
CA TYR A 280 2.74 -11.87 -8.57
C TYR A 280 1.37 -11.80 -9.26
N ILE A 281 0.41 -11.22 -8.56
CA ILE A 281 -0.87 -10.78 -9.12
C ILE A 281 -0.84 -9.25 -9.04
N ILE A 282 -0.79 -8.58 -10.18
CA ILE A 282 -0.68 -7.12 -10.26
C ILE A 282 -1.97 -6.62 -10.91
N GLN A 283 -2.59 -5.61 -10.30
CA GLN A 283 -3.73 -4.90 -10.88
C GLN A 283 -3.33 -3.46 -11.18
N ILE A 284 -3.72 -2.98 -12.35
CA ILE A 284 -3.44 -1.63 -12.81
C ILE A 284 -4.78 -0.97 -13.13
N ALA A 285 -4.99 0.24 -12.65
CA ALA A 285 -6.24 0.97 -12.87
C ALA A 285 -5.98 2.42 -13.27
N ASP A 286 -6.89 2.98 -14.04
CA ASP A 286 -7.02 4.42 -14.26
C ASP A 286 -8.41 4.91 -13.82
N ALA A 287 -8.85 6.07 -14.30
CA ALA A 287 -10.15 6.62 -13.95
C ALA A 287 -11.34 5.84 -14.53
N GLU A 288 -11.12 5.03 -15.57
CA GLU A 288 -12.15 4.38 -16.37
C GLU A 288 -12.19 2.86 -16.14
N GLU A 289 -11.05 2.19 -16.05
CA GLU A 289 -10.99 0.73 -15.96
C GLU A 289 -9.79 0.16 -15.18
N CYS A 290 -9.82 -1.16 -14.95
CA CYS A 290 -8.76 -1.93 -14.30
C CYS A 290 -8.45 -3.19 -15.09
N VAL A 291 -7.16 -3.51 -15.22
CA VAL A 291 -6.61 -4.74 -15.82
C VAL A 291 -5.77 -5.53 -14.86
#